data_AF-A0AAW0WLV4-F1
#
_entry.id   AF-A0AAW0WLV4-F1
#
_cell.length_a   1.000
_cell.length_b   1.000
_cell.length_c   1.000
_cell.angle_alpha   90.00
_cell.angle_beta   90.00
_cell.angle_gamma   90.00
#
_symmetry.space_group_name_H-M   'P 1'
#
loop_
_entity.id
_entity.type
_entity.pdbx_description
1 polymer ?
#
loop_
_entity_poly.entity_id
_entity_poly.type
_entity_poly.pdbx_seq_one_letter_code
_entity_poly.pdbx_strand_id
1 'polypeptide(L)'
;ILKEAQDPRLPRVIIEKLASATGDDTACLQLLVCKMSPVVWGLQRSLKQTLQARTIDHDAPYSGIFQTVYSSLPALDNFIEFSESCEQQFPACPLLSLSQLGF
;
A
#
# COMPACT_ATOMS: atom_id res chain seq x y z
N ILE A 1 -15.67 -3.86 6.77
CA ILE A 1 -14.68 -4.50 5.86
C ILE A 1 -14.54 -3.78 4.52
N LEU A 2 -15.50 -3.84 3.57
CA LEU A 2 -15.29 -3.27 2.21
C LEU A 2 -15.09 -1.74 2.19
N LYS A 3 -15.75 -1.00 3.11
CA LYS A 3 -15.55 0.44 3.27
C LYS A 3 -14.17 0.78 3.83
N GLU A 4 -13.73 0.04 4.85
CA GLU A 4 -12.38 0.21 5.43
C GLU A 4 -11.29 -0.10 4.40
N ALA A 5 -11.47 -1.16 3.61
CA ALA A 5 -10.53 -1.56 2.57
C ALA A 5 -10.36 -0.48 1.49
N GLN A 6 -11.32 0.42 1.29
CA GLN A 6 -11.28 1.51 0.31
C GLN A 6 -10.89 2.88 0.90
N ASP A 7 -10.71 2.98 2.22
CA ASP A 7 -10.30 4.23 2.89
C ASP A 7 -8.86 4.57 2.48
N PRO A 8 -8.62 5.72 1.82
CA PRO A 8 -7.27 6.12 1.40
C PRO A 8 -6.31 6.29 2.58
N ARG A 9 -6.83 6.48 3.80
CA ARG A 9 -6.05 6.61 5.03
C ARG A 9 -5.68 5.27 5.64
N LEU A 10 -6.09 4.14 5.05
CA LEU A 10 -5.82 2.81 5.60
C LEU A 10 -4.35 2.58 6.00
N PRO A 11 -3.34 2.91 5.16
CA PRO A 11 -1.94 2.74 5.58
C PRO A 11 -1.59 3.59 6.82
N ARG A 12 -2.04 4.84 6.85
CA ARG A 12 -1.84 5.74 7.99
C ARG A 12 -2.49 5.23 9.26
N VAL A 13 -3.73 4.74 9.17
CA VAL A 13 -4.45 4.15 10.32
C VAL A 13 -3.73 2.91 10.84
N ILE A 14 -3.14 2.08 9.98
CA ILE A 14 -2.34 0.92 10.40
C ILE A 14 -1.09 1.38 11.15
N ILE A 15 -0.36 2.37 10.63
CA ILE A 15 0.82 2.95 11.28
C ILE A 15 0.46 3.50 12.67
N GLU A 16 -0.60 4.31 12.77
CA GLU A 16 -1.06 4.90 14.03
C GLU A 16 -1.45 3.81 15.04
N LYS A 17 -2.09 2.73 14.59
CA LYS A 17 -2.43 1.58 15.45
C LYS A 17 -1.19 0.85 15.95
N LEU A 18 -0.22 0.59 15.08
CA LEU A 18 1.06 -0.02 15.47
C LEU A 18 1.77 0.81 16.54
N ALA A 19 1.91 2.13 16.30
CA ALA A 19 2.51 3.04 17.27
C ALA A 19 1.75 3.05 18.61
N SER A 20 0.41 3.06 18.58
CA SER A 20 -0.39 3.06 19.82
C SER A 20 -0.27 1.78 20.65
N ALA A 21 -0.01 0.64 20.01
CA ALA A 21 0.03 -0.66 20.66
C ALA A 21 1.42 -1.01 21.23
N THR A 22 2.49 -0.51 20.62
CA THR A 22 3.86 -0.96 20.91
C THR A 22 4.87 0.18 21.06
N GLY A 23 4.47 1.43 20.88
CA GLY A 23 5.41 2.56 20.76
C GLY A 23 6.39 2.37 19.60
N ASP A 24 7.66 2.68 19.85
CA ASP A 24 8.73 2.63 18.83
C ASP A 24 9.25 1.20 18.55
N ASP A 25 8.83 0.19 19.32
CA ASP A 25 9.25 -1.21 19.13
C ASP A 25 8.79 -1.79 17.78
N THR A 26 7.86 -1.11 17.08
CA THR A 26 7.39 -1.48 15.74
C THR A 26 7.79 -0.47 14.66
N ALA A 27 8.78 0.39 14.90
CA ALA A 27 9.23 1.40 13.93
C ALA A 27 9.52 0.79 12.53
N CYS A 28 10.08 -0.43 12.46
CA CYS A 28 10.31 -1.12 11.19
C CYS A 28 9.04 -1.62 10.51
N LEU A 29 8.02 -2.02 11.27
CA LEU A 29 6.72 -2.38 10.70
C LEU A 29 5.98 -1.14 10.21
N GLN A 30 6.07 -0.03 10.94
CA GLN A 30 5.53 1.25 10.52
C GLN A 30 6.21 1.74 9.24
N LEU A 31 7.54 1.61 9.14
CA LEU A 31 8.31 1.88 7.93
C LEU A 31 7.86 0.99 6.76
N LEU A 32 7.72 -0.32 6.99
CA LEU A 32 7.25 -1.26 5.96
C LEU A 32 5.86 -0.87 5.44
N VAL A 33 4.93 -0.58 6.34
CA VAL A 33 3.58 -0.14 5.98
C VAL A 33 3.61 1.18 5.21
N CYS A 34 4.45 2.13 5.63
CA CYS A 34 4.67 3.37 4.90
C CYS A 34 5.15 3.07 3.47
N LYS A 35 6.24 2.32 3.29
CA LYS A 35 6.79 1.98 1.98
C LYS A 35 5.78 1.25 1.08
N MET A 36 4.91 0.42 1.65
CA MET A 36 3.86 -0.30 0.91
C MET A 36 2.61 0.55 0.59
N SER A 37 2.49 1.77 1.12
CA SER A 37 1.31 2.63 0.93
C SER A 37 0.95 2.85 -0.54
N PRO A 38 1.89 3.12 -1.46
CA PRO A 38 1.58 3.28 -2.88
C PRO A 38 0.97 2.03 -3.52
N VAL A 39 1.41 0.84 -3.09
CA VAL A 39 0.85 -0.45 -3.54
C VAL A 39 -0.56 -0.62 -3.02
N VAL A 40 -0.79 -0.35 -1.72
CA VAL A 40 -2.12 -0.42 -1.12
C VAL A 40 -3.10 0.51 -1.84
N TRP A 41 -2.70 1.76 -2.11
CA TRP A 41 -3.54 2.70 -2.87
C TRP A 41 -3.80 2.23 -4.30
N GLY A 42 -2.82 1.57 -4.94
CA GLY A 42 -3.02 0.89 -6.22
C GLY A 42 -4.12 -0.17 -6.16
N LEU A 43 -4.04 -1.08 -5.20
CA LEU A 43 -5.07 -2.10 -4.98
C LEU A 43 -6.44 -1.50 -4.68
N GLN A 44 -6.49 -0.42 -3.90
CA GLN A 44 -7.73 0.31 -3.61
C GLN A 44 -8.35 0.93 -4.87
N ARG A 45 -7.54 1.46 -5.79
CA ARG A 45 -8.03 1.95 -7.10
C ARG A 45 -8.57 0.82 -7.96
N SER A 46 -7.85 -0.30 -8.06
CA SER A 46 -8.29 -1.50 -8.79
C SER A 46 -9.64 -2.00 -8.27
N LEU A 47 -9.82 -2.02 -6.94
CA LEU A 47 -11.07 -2.44 -6.31
C LEU A 47 -12.22 -1.49 -6.66
N LYS A 48 -12.00 -0.18 -6.56
CA LYS A 48 -13.01 0.84 -6.94
C LYS A 48 -13.44 0.70 -8.40
N GLN A 49 -12.48 0.54 -9.31
CA GLN A 49 -12.75 0.34 -10.75
C GLN A 49 -13.55 -0.93 -11.00
N THR A 50 -13.19 -2.04 -10.34
CA THR A 50 -13.89 -3.32 -10.49
C THR A 50 -15.33 -3.23 -9.99
N LEU A 51 -15.56 -2.56 -8.86
CA LEU A 51 -16.90 -2.36 -8.31
C LEU A 51 -17.74 -1.45 -9.21
N GLN A 52 -17.16 -0.36 -9.73
CA GLN A 52 -17.85 0.55 -10.66
C GLN A 52 -18.23 -0.13 -11.97
N ALA A 53 -17.32 -0.92 -12.56
CA ALA A 53 -17.59 -1.68 -13.78
C ALA A 53 -18.77 -2.65 -13.60
N ARG A 54 -18.81 -3.38 -12.48
CA ARG A 54 -19.94 -4.28 -12.15
C ARG A 54 -21.28 -3.56 -11.96
N THR A 55 -21.27 -2.29 -11.56
CA THR A 55 -22.50 -1.51 -11.35
C THR A 55 -23.05 -0.87 -12.63
N ILE A 56 -22.20 -0.63 -13.63
CA ILE A 56 -22.59 0.08 -14.86
C ILE A 56 -22.97 -0.89 -15.98
N ASP A 57 -22.33 -2.06 -16.05
CA ASP A 57 -22.56 -3.00 -17.14
C ASP A 57 -22.36 -4.45 -16.65
N HIS A 58 -23.46 -5.17 -16.50
CA HIS A 58 -23.44 -6.53 -15.93
C HIS A 58 -22.85 -7.57 -16.91
N ASP A 59 -22.71 -7.18 -18.20
CA ASP A 59 -22.21 -8.01 -19.31
C ASP A 59 -20.83 -7.58 -19.83
N ALA A 60 -20.18 -6.59 -19.20
CA ALA A 60 -18.85 -6.15 -19.61
C ALA A 60 -17.82 -7.31 -19.51
N PRO A 61 -16.99 -7.52 -20.55
CA PRO A 61 -16.01 -8.59 -20.55
C PRO A 61 -15.06 -8.40 -19.36
N TYR A 62 -14.97 -9.43 -18.54
CA TYR A 62 -14.13 -9.44 -17.35
C TYR A 62 -12.66 -9.34 -17.77
N SER A 63 -12.13 -8.11 -17.89
CA SER A 63 -10.68 -7.90 -17.92
C SER A 63 -10.13 -8.58 -16.67
N GLY A 64 -9.25 -9.57 -16.83
CA GLY A 64 -8.83 -10.42 -15.73
C GLY A 64 -8.36 -9.57 -14.53
N ILE A 65 -8.82 -9.91 -13.32
CA ILE A 65 -8.49 -9.19 -12.07
C ILE A 65 -6.99 -8.89 -11.98
N PHE A 66 -6.16 -9.82 -12.43
CA PHE A 66 -4.71 -9.67 -12.45
C PHE A 66 -4.24 -8.45 -13.27
N GLN A 67 -4.81 -8.23 -14.46
CA GLN A 67 -4.46 -7.10 -15.31
C GLN A 67 -4.88 -5.77 -14.67
N THR A 68 -6.08 -5.72 -14.08
CA THR A 68 -6.59 -4.54 -13.37
C THR A 68 -5.73 -4.20 -12.16
N VAL A 69 -5.32 -5.21 -11.39
CA VAL A 69 -4.42 -5.05 -10.26
C VAL A 69 -3.05 -4.58 -10.71
N TYR A 70 -2.44 -5.24 -11.70
CA TYR A 70 -1.10 -4.92 -12.20
C TYR A 70 -1.03 -3.50 -12.76
N SER A 71 -2.00 -3.10 -13.57
CA SER A 71 -2.09 -1.75 -14.12
C SER A 71 -2.37 -0.66 -13.07
N SER A 72 -2.85 -1.04 -11.88
CA SER A 72 -3.10 -0.11 -10.79
C SER A 72 -1.90 0.08 -9.86
N LEU A 73 -0.85 -0.73 -10.01
CA LEU A 73 0.39 -0.60 -9.23
C LEU A 73 1.10 0.72 -9.54
N PRO A 74 1.86 1.27 -8.58
CA PRO A 74 2.69 2.44 -8.83
C PRO A 74 3.79 2.11 -9.85
N ALA A 75 4.20 3.12 -10.63
CA ALA A 75 5.46 3.05 -11.36
C ALA A 75 6.63 2.91 -10.38
N LEU A 76 7.70 2.24 -10.82
CA LEU A 76 8.86 1.96 -9.97
C LEU A 76 9.47 3.24 -9.38
N ASP A 77 9.67 4.28 -10.20
CA ASP A 77 10.26 5.53 -9.75
C ASP A 77 9.42 6.22 -8.68
N ASN A 78 8.09 6.27 -8.87
CA ASN A 78 7.16 6.83 -7.88
C ASN A 78 7.16 6.02 -6.57
N PHE A 79 7.35 4.70 -6.66
CA PHE A 79 7.47 3.84 -5.48
C PHE A 79 8.78 4.11 -4.74
N ILE A 80 9.90 4.26 -5.44
CA ILE A 80 11.21 4.57 -4.87
C ILE A 80 11.18 5.93 -4.18
N GLU A 81 10.74 6.98 -4.87
CA GLU A 81 10.67 8.34 -4.33
C GLU A 81 9.81 8.39 -3.05
N PHE A 82 8.63 7.76 -3.07
CA PHE A 82 7.78 7.68 -1.88
C PHE A 82 8.46 6.87 -0.75
N SER A 83 9.11 5.77 -1.10
CA SER A 83 9.80 4.88 -0.15
C SER A 83 10.94 5.59 0.60
N GLU A 84 11.68 6.47 -0.07
CA GLU A 84 12.73 7.30 0.54
C GLU A 84 12.14 8.29 1.56
N SER A 85 11.00 8.91 1.24
CA SER A 85 10.32 9.83 2.17
C SER A 85 9.87 9.16 3.49
N CYS A 86 9.65 7.84 3.47
CA CYS A 86 9.30 7.08 4.67
C CYS A 86 10.49 6.87 5.61
N GLU A 87 11.72 6.80 5.10
CA GLU A 87 12.92 6.57 5.92
C GLU A 87 13.18 7.74 6.87
N GLN A 88 12.87 8.95 6.41
CA GLN A 88 12.95 10.17 7.22
C GLN A 88 11.90 10.19 8.34
N GLN A 89 10.75 9.54 8.14
CA GLN A 89 9.66 9.49 9.12
C GLN A 89 9.88 8.42 10.20
N PHE A 90 10.64 7.37 9.92
CA PHE A 90 10.86 6.26 10.85
C PHE A 90 12.36 5.95 11.07
N PRO A 91 13.15 6.91 11.63
CA PRO A 91 14.60 6.76 11.80
C PRO A 91 14.99 5.71 12.86
N ALA A 92 14.05 5.33 13.74
CA ALA A 92 14.25 4.29 14.75
C ALA A 92 14.31 2.86 14.16
N CYS A 93 13.93 2.68 12.89
CA CYS A 93 14.21 1.44 12.18
C CYS A 93 15.60 1.52 11.54
N PRO A 94 16.59 0.70 11.97
CA PRO A 94 17.81 0.56 11.20
C PRO A 94 17.42 0.07 9.81
N LEU A 95 17.80 0.83 8.78
CA LEU A 95 17.40 0.59 7.40
C LEU A 95 17.39 -0.91 7.09
N LEU A 96 16.25 -1.40 6.59
CA LEU A 96 16.19 -2.66 5.87
C LEU A 96 17.10 -2.50 4.66
N SER A 97 18.40 -2.72 4.85
CA SER A 97 19.35 -2.81 3.75
C SER A 97 18.87 -4.01 2.94
N LEU A 98 18.27 -3.74 1.78
CA LEU A 98 17.89 -4.81 0.85
C LEU A 98 19.13 -5.63 0.43
N SER A 99 20.33 -5.07 0.61
CA SER A 99 21.62 -5.77 0.50
C SER A 99 21.89 -6.80 1.61
N GLN A 100 21.20 -6.75 2.75
CA GLN A 100 21.23 -7.80 3.80
C GLN A 100 20.16 -8.88 3.58
N LEU A 101 19.18 -8.62 2.71
CA LEU A 101 18.21 -9.61 2.25
C LEU A 101 18.75 -10.21 0.96
N GLY A 102 19.68 -11.17 1.09
CA GLY A 102 20.36 -11.81 -0.03
C GLY A 102 19.40 -12.38 -1.09
N PHE A 103 19.13 -11.58 -2.11
CA PHE A 103 18.53 -11.96 -3.39
C PHE A 103 19.55 -11.69 -4.51
#